data_AF-A0A2N9W1B4-F1
#
_entry.id   AF-A0A2N9W1B4-F1
#
_cell.length_a   1.000
_cell.length_b   1.000
_cell.length_c   1.000
_cell.angle_alpha   90.00
_cell.angle_beta   90.00
_cell.angle_gamma   90.00
#
_symmetry.space_group_name_H-M   'P 1'
#
loop_
_entity.id
_entity.type
_entity.pdbx_description
1 polymer ?
#
loop_
_entity_poly.entity_id
_entity_poly.type
_entity_poly.pdbx_seq_one_letter_code
_entity_poly.pdbx_strand_id
1 'polypeptide(L)'
;MGRFAGAVNVITTEEHGAPSGLIATAVCSLSFDPPSVLVCVNKTASAHDVILRRGAFAVNLLSPTLSHVANRFQTRKGSDRFEESCWAAGKTGAPLLKGAPMALDCRLSHTYDGYSHSVLIGIVEDVRLAEGDSHNSLLWQGRRYHTPIEFVELVRRPADVRVVLDEMLF
;
A
#
# COMPACT_ATOMS: atom_id res chain seq x y z
N MET A 1 4.87 12.59 -13.78
CA MET A 1 3.94 11.62 -13.12
C MET A 1 3.27 12.17 -11.85
N GLY A 2 3.86 13.09 -11.07
CA GLY A 2 3.26 13.56 -9.81
C GLY A 2 1.90 14.26 -9.88
N ARG A 3 1.24 14.35 -11.04
CA ARG A 3 -0.16 14.80 -11.15
C ARG A 3 -1.17 13.64 -11.07
N PHE A 4 -0.73 12.40 -11.30
CA PHE A 4 -1.54 11.22 -11.01
C PHE A 4 -1.70 11.11 -9.49
N ALA A 5 -2.94 11.24 -9.02
CA ALA A 5 -3.26 10.97 -7.62
C ALA A 5 -3.22 9.46 -7.39
N GLY A 6 -2.71 9.05 -6.24
CA GLY A 6 -2.73 7.65 -5.83
C GLY A 6 -2.70 7.53 -4.32
N ALA A 7 -3.28 6.45 -3.82
CA ALA A 7 -3.20 6.10 -2.41
C ALA A 7 -1.74 5.81 -2.04
N VAL A 8 -1.34 6.25 -0.84
CA VAL A 8 0.00 6.01 -0.30
C VAL A 8 0.00 4.67 0.41
N ASN A 9 0.85 3.76 -0.09
CA ASN A 9 1.05 2.44 0.49
C ASN A 9 2.49 2.29 0.95
N VAL A 10 2.71 1.49 2.00
CA VAL A 10 4.02 0.96 2.36
C VAL A 10 4.09 -0.49 1.91
N ILE A 11 5.01 -0.78 0.99
CA ILE A 11 5.33 -2.14 0.59
C ILE A 11 6.44 -2.65 1.50
N THR A 12 6.21 -3.79 2.15
CA THR A 12 7.16 -4.37 3.11
C THR A 12 7.46 -5.81 2.79
N THR A 13 8.63 -6.27 3.23
CA THR A 13 9.06 -7.66 3.22
C THR A 13 10.09 -7.84 4.33
N GLU A 14 10.49 -9.07 4.60
CA GLU A 14 11.42 -9.40 5.67
C GLU A 14 12.25 -10.62 5.26
N GLU A 15 13.54 -10.60 5.59
CA GLU A 15 14.45 -11.73 5.42
C GLU A 15 15.39 -11.84 6.64
N HIS A 16 15.35 -12.98 7.34
CA HIS A 16 16.17 -13.31 8.52
C HIS A 16 16.13 -12.28 9.69
N GLY A 17 14.96 -11.78 10.03
CA GLY A 17 14.71 -10.73 11.01
C GLY A 17 14.99 -9.30 10.51
N ALA A 18 15.36 -9.11 9.25
CA ALA A 18 15.70 -7.80 8.70
C ALA A 18 14.57 -7.25 7.80
N PRO A 19 13.73 -6.33 8.31
CA PRO A 19 12.63 -5.77 7.51
C PRO A 19 13.15 -4.79 6.46
N SER A 20 12.51 -4.81 5.30
CA SER A 20 12.75 -3.89 4.19
C SER A 20 11.44 -3.39 3.62
N GLY A 21 11.41 -2.15 3.13
CA GLY A 21 10.19 -1.62 2.51
C GLY A 21 10.38 -0.27 1.84
N LEU A 22 9.35 0.14 1.10
CA LEU A 22 9.30 1.40 0.35
C LEU A 22 7.89 2.02 0.38
N ILE A 23 7.80 3.31 0.06
CA ILE A 23 6.52 3.96 -0.25
C ILE A 23 6.20 3.74 -1.73
N ALA A 24 4.97 3.35 -2.03
CA ALA A 24 4.47 3.18 -3.38
C ALA A 24 3.06 3.75 -3.53
N THR A 25 2.81 4.39 -4.67
CA THR A 25 1.46 4.76 -5.12
C THR A 25 1.00 3.93 -6.32
N ALA A 26 1.93 3.21 -6.97
CA ALA A 26 1.64 2.32 -8.09
C ALA A 26 1.24 0.94 -7.57
N VAL A 27 0.03 0.90 -7.02
CA VAL A 27 -0.62 -0.29 -6.43
C VAL A 27 -2.03 -0.37 -7.00
N CYS A 28 -2.48 -1.55 -7.38
CA CYS A 28 -3.82 -1.77 -7.91
C CYS A 28 -4.38 -3.12 -7.44
N SER A 29 -5.69 -3.19 -7.17
CA SER A 29 -6.40 -4.48 -7.19
C SER A 29 -6.28 -5.09 -8.58
N LEU A 30 -6.25 -6.42 -8.65
CA LEU A 30 -6.08 -7.11 -9.94
C LEU A 30 -7.16 -8.14 -10.21
N SER A 31 -7.47 -8.99 -9.22
CA SER A 31 -8.51 -10.02 -9.38
C SER A 31 -9.09 -10.40 -8.03
N PHE A 32 -10.33 -10.87 -8.06
CA PHE A 32 -11.00 -11.49 -6.92
C PHE A 32 -10.71 -13.00 -6.81
N ASP A 33 -10.54 -13.71 -7.93
CA ASP A 33 -10.25 -15.14 -7.96
C ASP A 33 -9.12 -15.46 -8.95
N PRO A 34 -7.90 -15.83 -8.49
CA PRO A 34 -7.49 -15.76 -7.08
C PRO A 34 -7.40 -14.29 -6.61
N PRO A 35 -7.64 -14.00 -5.31
CA PRO A 35 -7.57 -12.65 -4.80
C PRO A 35 -6.15 -12.12 -4.95
N SER A 36 -5.97 -11.02 -5.68
CA SER A 36 -4.64 -10.57 -6.07
C SER A 36 -4.53 -9.06 -6.25
N VAL A 37 -3.30 -8.58 -6.08
CA VAL A 37 -2.90 -7.20 -6.27
C VAL A 37 -1.62 -7.13 -7.10
N LEU A 38 -1.42 -6.00 -7.78
CA LEU A 38 -0.13 -5.67 -8.38
C LEU A 38 0.53 -4.48 -7.72
N VAL A 39 1.86 -4.50 -7.68
CA VAL A 39 2.70 -3.39 -7.19
C VAL A 39 3.88 -3.17 -8.14
N CYS A 40 4.14 -1.93 -8.51
CA CYS A 40 5.33 -1.58 -9.29
C CYS A 40 6.46 -1.13 -8.37
N VAL A 41 7.57 -1.88 -8.35
CA VAL A 41 8.70 -1.64 -7.45
C VAL A 41 9.94 -1.28 -8.26
N ASN A 42 10.59 -0.16 -7.89
CA ASN A 42 11.84 0.23 -8.52
C ASN A 42 12.91 -0.83 -8.24
N LYS A 43 13.64 -1.28 -9.27
CA LYS A 43 14.66 -2.33 -9.16
C LYS A 43 15.82 -1.96 -8.22
N THR A 44 16.03 -0.66 -7.96
CA THR A 44 17.04 -0.15 -7.01
C THR A 44 16.53 -0.02 -5.57
N ALA A 45 15.25 -0.26 -5.32
CA ALA A 45 14.70 -0.17 -3.97
C ALA A 45 15.24 -1.30 -3.10
N SER A 46 15.57 -0.99 -1.84
CA SER A 46 16.14 -1.97 -0.89
C SER A 46 15.26 -3.21 -0.68
N ALA A 47 13.95 -3.09 -0.90
CA ALA A 47 13.02 -4.20 -0.78
C ALA A 47 12.90 -5.06 -2.05
N HIS A 48 13.31 -4.58 -3.22
CA HIS A 48 13.03 -5.25 -4.49
C HIS A 48 13.56 -6.69 -4.53
N ASP A 49 14.88 -6.86 -4.37
CA ASP A 49 15.50 -8.18 -4.46
C ASP A 49 15.13 -9.08 -3.28
N VAL A 50 14.81 -8.48 -2.12
CA VAL A 50 14.32 -9.21 -0.94
C VAL A 50 12.94 -9.80 -1.24
N ILE A 51 12.02 -9.04 -1.86
CA ILE A 51 10.70 -9.54 -2.28
C ILE A 51 10.85 -10.70 -3.26
N LEU A 52 11.77 -10.60 -4.23
CA LEU A 52 11.99 -11.65 -5.21
C LEU A 52 12.56 -12.94 -4.60
N ARG A 53 13.54 -12.82 -3.68
CA ARG A 53 14.12 -13.99 -3.00
C ARG A 53 13.14 -14.65 -2.03
N ARG A 54 12.47 -13.84 -1.20
CA ARG A 54 11.50 -14.31 -0.20
C ARG A 54 10.25 -14.85 -0.90
N GLY A 55 9.81 -14.22 -1.98
CA GLY A 55 8.55 -14.56 -2.64
C GLY A 55 7.33 -14.10 -1.83
N ALA A 56 7.48 -13.09 -0.98
CA ALA A 56 6.35 -12.42 -0.34
C ALA A 56 6.62 -10.95 -0.03
N PHE A 57 5.52 -10.23 0.07
CA PHE A 57 5.48 -8.83 0.46
C PHE A 57 4.13 -8.54 1.09
N ALA A 58 4.04 -7.44 1.81
CA ALA A 58 2.77 -6.90 2.24
C ALA A 58 2.52 -5.51 1.66
N VAL A 59 1.25 -5.18 1.45
CA VAL A 59 0.76 -3.87 1.02
C VAL A 59 0.02 -3.24 2.20
N ASN A 60 0.58 -2.18 2.77
CA ASN A 60 -0.01 -1.48 3.91
C ASN A 60 -0.55 -0.13 3.45
N LEU A 61 -1.86 0.01 3.39
CA LEU A 61 -2.52 1.25 3.04
C LEU A 61 -2.37 2.26 4.19
N LEU A 62 -1.91 3.47 3.91
CA LEU A 62 -1.81 4.50 4.93
C LEU A 62 -3.08 5.34 4.99
N SER A 63 -3.57 5.61 6.19
CA SER A 63 -4.56 6.65 6.44
C SER A 63 -3.91 8.02 6.62
N PRO A 64 -4.68 9.12 6.60
CA PRO A 64 -4.17 10.46 6.91
C PRO A 64 -3.44 10.57 8.26
N THR A 65 -3.91 9.85 9.28
CA THR A 65 -3.31 9.85 10.63
C THR A 65 -1.94 9.15 10.64
N LEU A 66 -1.67 8.29 9.66
CA LEU A 66 -0.40 7.57 9.47
C LEU A 66 0.60 8.30 8.55
N SER A 67 0.37 9.58 8.22
CA SER A 67 1.32 10.38 7.43
C SER A 67 2.75 10.43 8.02
N HIS A 68 2.88 10.31 9.34
CA HIS A 68 4.17 10.20 10.01
C HIS A 68 4.97 8.94 9.61
N VAL A 69 4.30 7.83 9.31
CA VAL A 69 4.93 6.60 8.78
C VAL A 69 5.52 6.86 7.40
N ALA A 70 4.75 7.55 6.54
CA ALA A 70 5.21 7.93 5.21
C ALA A 70 6.46 8.82 5.27
N ASN A 71 6.48 9.80 6.17
CA ASN A 71 7.64 10.67 6.43
C ASN A 71 8.85 9.87 6.93
N ARG A 72 8.64 8.89 7.82
CA ARG A 72 9.72 8.02 8.32
C ARG A 72 10.35 7.21 7.18
N PHE A 73 9.55 6.63 6.28
CA PHE A 73 10.07 5.86 5.14
C PHE A 73 10.86 6.71 4.13
N GLN A 74 10.56 8.01 4.03
CA GLN A 74 11.30 8.95 3.19
C GLN A 74 12.62 9.42 3.83
N THR A 75 12.64 9.58 5.15
CA THR A 75 13.77 10.20 5.87
C THR A 75 14.75 9.20 6.46
N ARG A 76 14.34 7.94 6.68
CA ARG A 76 15.16 6.87 7.25
C ARG A 76 15.53 5.83 6.19
N LYS A 77 16.55 5.02 6.48
CA LYS A 77 17.08 3.96 5.61
C LYS A 77 17.02 2.61 6.32
N GLY A 78 16.91 1.53 5.54
CA GLY A 78 16.94 0.17 6.09
C GLY A 78 15.91 -0.07 7.20
N SER A 79 16.33 -0.80 8.23
CA SER A 79 15.51 -1.16 9.39
C SER A 79 15.07 0.03 10.24
N ASP A 80 15.76 1.18 10.20
CA ASP A 80 15.36 2.39 10.95
C ASP A 80 13.99 2.96 10.52
N ARG A 81 13.46 2.49 9.39
CA ARG A 81 12.09 2.77 8.93
C ARG A 81 11.03 2.08 9.81
N PHE A 82 11.40 1.02 10.51
CA PHE A 82 10.49 0.13 11.21
C PHE A 82 10.60 0.32 12.72
N GLU A 83 9.59 0.98 13.30
CA GLU A 83 9.44 1.06 14.75
C GLU A 83 8.77 -0.22 15.26
N GLU A 84 9.50 -1.03 16.03
CA GLU A 84 9.13 -2.40 16.41
C GLU A 84 7.68 -2.53 16.94
N SER A 85 7.21 -1.58 17.75
CA SER A 85 5.86 -1.56 18.31
C SER A 85 4.75 -1.41 17.24
N CYS A 86 5.05 -0.83 16.08
CA CYS A 86 4.09 -0.50 15.03
C CYS A 86 3.83 -1.65 14.04
N TRP A 87 4.67 -2.69 14.02
CA TRP A 87 4.58 -3.77 13.03
C TRP A 87 4.24 -5.10 13.69
N ALA A 88 3.60 -5.98 12.93
CA ALA A 88 3.37 -7.36 13.31
C ALA A 88 3.61 -8.26 12.10
N ALA A 89 4.17 -9.45 12.32
CA ALA A 89 4.34 -10.41 11.24
C ALA A 89 2.98 -10.83 10.65
N GLY A 90 2.89 -10.88 9.31
CA GLY A 90 1.83 -11.56 8.58
C GLY A 90 2.00 -13.08 8.60
N LYS A 91 1.06 -13.80 7.98
CA LYS A 91 1.18 -15.25 7.74
C LYS A 91 2.39 -15.58 6.87
N THR A 92 2.74 -14.72 5.91
CA THR A 92 3.96 -14.86 5.12
C THR A 92 5.21 -14.36 5.87
N GLY A 93 5.08 -13.77 7.06
CA GLY A 93 6.21 -13.12 7.75
C GLY A 93 6.47 -11.69 7.30
N ALA A 94 5.87 -11.23 6.19
CA ALA A 94 5.97 -9.83 5.78
C ALA A 94 5.42 -8.89 6.88
N PRO A 95 6.07 -7.75 7.18
CA PRO A 95 5.61 -6.83 8.22
C PRO A 95 4.29 -6.14 7.85
N LEU A 96 3.27 -6.32 8.69
CA LEU A 96 1.97 -5.64 8.58
C LEU A 96 1.91 -4.48 9.58
N LEU A 97 1.52 -3.29 9.09
CA LEU A 97 1.42 -2.06 9.86
C LEU A 97 0.16 -2.09 10.73
N LYS A 98 0.33 -1.94 12.04
CA LYS A 98 -0.80 -1.81 12.98
C LYS A 98 -1.51 -0.48 12.75
N GLY A 99 -2.84 -0.51 12.75
CA GLY A 99 -3.68 0.67 12.53
C GLY A 99 -3.79 1.14 11.07
N ALA A 100 -3.14 0.45 10.12
CA ALA A 100 -3.43 0.66 8.70
C ALA A 100 -4.89 0.30 8.41
N PRO A 101 -5.67 1.11 7.66
CA PRO A 101 -7.04 0.77 7.27
C PRO A 101 -7.13 -0.60 6.60
N MET A 102 -6.10 -0.96 5.84
CA MET A 102 -5.95 -2.25 5.20
C MET A 102 -4.47 -2.63 5.13
N ALA A 103 -4.16 -3.87 5.48
CA ALA A 103 -2.88 -4.50 5.22
C ALA A 103 -3.12 -5.85 4.53
N LEU A 104 -2.57 -6.02 3.33
CA LEU A 104 -2.65 -7.25 2.55
C LEU A 104 -1.34 -8.00 2.70
N ASP A 105 -1.43 -9.28 3.08
CA ASP A 105 -0.28 -10.17 3.14
C ASP A 105 -0.24 -11.03 1.89
N CYS A 106 0.81 -10.87 1.07
CA CYS A 106 0.82 -11.39 -0.29
C CYS A 106 1.98 -12.36 -0.52
N ARG A 107 1.67 -13.49 -1.17
CA ARG A 107 2.69 -14.35 -1.79
C ARG A 107 2.91 -13.92 -3.23
N LEU A 108 4.17 -13.71 -3.61
CA LEU A 108 4.55 -13.35 -4.97
C LEU A 108 4.21 -14.49 -5.92
N SER A 109 3.51 -14.18 -7.01
CA SER A 109 3.09 -15.13 -8.02
C SER A 109 3.76 -14.88 -9.37
N HIS A 110 3.82 -13.63 -9.82
CA HIS A 110 4.46 -13.27 -11.09
C HIS A 110 5.31 -12.02 -10.94
N THR A 111 6.33 -11.92 -11.79
CA THR A 111 7.19 -10.73 -11.93
C THR A 111 7.37 -10.44 -13.41
N TYR A 112 7.09 -9.21 -13.81
CA TYR A 112 7.30 -8.74 -15.18
C TYR A 112 8.30 -7.58 -15.20
N ASP A 113 9.12 -7.52 -16.24
CA ASP A 113 10.00 -6.38 -16.48
C ASP A 113 9.17 -5.13 -16.85
N GLY A 114 9.37 -4.04 -16.12
CA GLY A 114 8.79 -2.72 -16.36
C GLY A 114 9.88 -1.65 -16.50
N TYR A 115 10.95 -1.95 -17.24
CA TYR A 115 12.13 -1.09 -17.43
C TYR A 115 12.90 -0.85 -16.13
N SER A 116 12.78 0.34 -15.54
CA SER A 116 13.41 0.69 -14.25
C SER A 116 12.71 0.07 -13.05
N HIS A 117 11.51 -0.48 -13.27
CA HIS A 117 10.69 -1.13 -12.25
C HIS A 117 10.43 -2.59 -12.64
N SER A 118 10.02 -3.37 -11.65
CA SER A 118 9.38 -4.66 -11.86
C SER A 118 7.91 -4.54 -11.48
N VAL A 119 7.03 -5.14 -12.28
CA VAL A 119 5.61 -5.29 -11.95
C VAL A 119 5.46 -6.63 -11.22
N LEU A 120 5.12 -6.57 -9.94
CA LEU A 120 4.98 -7.73 -9.07
C LEU A 120 3.50 -8.02 -8.88
N ILE A 121 3.07 -9.25 -9.16
CA ILE A 121 1.71 -9.73 -8.87
C ILE A 121 1.77 -10.61 -7.63
N GLY A 122 1.00 -10.26 -6.60
CA GLY A 122 0.87 -11.03 -5.37
C GLY A 122 -0.54 -11.62 -5.22
N ILE A 123 -0.60 -12.90 -4.82
CA ILE A 123 -1.84 -13.52 -4.33
C ILE A 123 -1.99 -13.16 -2.86
N VAL A 124 -3.16 -12.68 -2.48
CA VAL A 124 -3.48 -12.27 -1.11
C VAL A 124 -3.78 -13.53 -0.27
N GLU A 125 -2.94 -13.80 0.72
CA GLU A 125 -3.04 -14.96 1.63
C GLU A 125 -3.72 -14.57 2.98
N ASP A 126 -3.70 -13.28 3.32
CA ASP A 126 -4.39 -12.73 4.49
C ASP A 126 -4.71 -11.25 4.31
N VAL A 127 -5.76 -10.78 4.98
CA VAL A 127 -6.16 -9.37 5.02
C VAL A 127 -6.35 -8.96 6.48
N ARG A 128 -5.71 -7.86 6.88
CA ARG A 128 -5.99 -7.19 8.15
C ARG A 128 -6.63 -5.84 7.88
N LEU A 129 -7.74 -5.59 8.55
CA LEU A 129 -8.44 -4.31 8.53
C LEU A 129 -8.32 -3.67 9.92
N ALA A 130 -8.19 -2.34 9.97
CA ALA A 130 -8.28 -1.63 11.23
C ALA A 130 -9.72 -1.71 11.79
N GLU A 131 -9.85 -1.71 13.12
CA GLU A 131 -11.13 -1.55 13.79
C GLU A 131 -11.59 -0.08 13.72
N GLY A 132 -12.87 0.15 13.41
CA GLY A 132 -13.50 1.48 13.33
C GLY A 132 -13.72 2.01 11.91
N ASP A 133 -14.36 3.19 11.82
CA ASP A 133 -14.92 3.74 10.58
C ASP A 133 -13.90 4.47 9.67
N SER A 134 -12.61 4.47 10.03
CA SER A 134 -11.58 5.20 9.26
C SER A 134 -11.10 4.37 8.07
N HIS A 135 -11.85 4.44 6.97
CA HIS A 135 -11.53 3.79 5.69
C HIS A 135 -10.72 4.69 4.74
N ASN A 136 -10.44 5.93 5.15
CA ASN A 136 -9.82 6.91 4.27
C ASN A 136 -8.34 6.62 4.03
N SER A 137 -7.96 6.71 2.75
CA SER A 137 -6.58 6.59 2.30
C SER A 137 -5.87 7.95 2.30
N LEU A 138 -4.63 8.00 2.73
CA LEU A 138 -3.73 9.11 2.48
C LEU A 138 -3.45 9.16 0.97
N LEU A 139 -3.68 10.30 0.34
CA LEU A 139 -3.46 10.49 -1.08
C LEU A 139 -2.18 11.28 -1.33
N TRP A 140 -1.48 10.95 -2.41
CA TRP A 140 -0.33 11.72 -2.89
C TRP A 140 -0.60 12.32 -4.26
N GLN A 141 -0.48 13.64 -4.36
CA GLN A 141 -0.60 14.37 -5.61
C GLN A 141 0.13 15.71 -5.54
N GLY A 142 0.80 16.10 -6.61
CA GLY A 142 1.46 17.40 -6.72
C GLY A 142 2.61 17.59 -5.73
N ARG A 143 3.27 16.49 -5.34
CA ARG A 143 4.30 16.47 -4.28
C ARG A 143 3.78 16.84 -2.88
N ARG A 144 2.49 16.61 -2.63
CA ARG A 144 1.84 16.89 -1.35
C ARG A 144 0.91 15.74 -0.97
N TYR A 145 0.74 15.56 0.33
CA TYR A 145 -0.28 14.69 0.88
C TYR A 145 -1.64 15.37 0.89
N HIS A 146 -2.68 14.59 0.64
CA HIS A 146 -4.07 15.02 0.67
C HIS A 146 -4.90 14.00 1.44
N THR A 147 -6.00 14.47 2.02
CA THR A 147 -6.99 13.64 2.71
C THR A 147 -8.29 13.71 1.90
N PRO A 148 -8.89 12.56 1.54
CA PRO A 148 -10.21 12.58 0.93
C PRO A 148 -11.23 13.11 1.95
N ILE A 149 -12.17 13.93 1.45
CA ILE A 149 -13.32 14.41 2.21
C ILE A 149 -14.56 13.79 1.57
N GLU A 150 -15.48 13.28 2.39
CA GLU A 150 -16.74 12.75 1.87
C GLU A 150 -17.59 13.89 1.31
N PHE A 151 -18.17 13.66 0.13
CA PHE A 151 -18.97 14.67 -0.55
C PHE A 151 -20.25 15.02 0.23
N VAL A 152 -20.67 14.20 1.20
CA VAL A 152 -21.82 14.46 2.10
C VAL A 152 -21.60 15.73 2.93
N GLU A 153 -20.37 16.09 3.29
CA GLU A 153 -20.07 17.34 4.00
C GLU A 153 -20.07 18.58 3.08
N LEU A 154 -19.92 18.40 1.76
CA LEU A 154 -19.84 19.50 0.79
C LEU A 154 -21.22 19.95 0.29
N VAL A 155 -22.23 19.08 0.35
CA VAL A 155 -23.57 19.30 -0.21
C VAL A 155 -24.50 19.93 0.83
N ARG A 156 -24.16 21.15 1.27
CA ARG A 156 -25.17 22.15 1.69
C ARG A 156 -25.63 23.02 0.50
N ARG A 157 -25.47 22.56 -0.75
CA ARG A 157 -26.13 23.12 -1.96
C ARG A 157 -26.40 22.01 -3.01
N PRO A 158 -27.61 21.93 -3.60
CA PRO A 158 -28.03 20.88 -4.56
C PRO A 158 -27.55 21.24 -5.99
N ALA A 159 -27.51 20.39 -7.02
CA ALA A 159 -27.91 19.01 -7.31
C ALA A 159 -27.03 18.49 -8.49
N ASP A 160 -27.18 17.20 -8.83
CA ASP A 160 -26.74 16.51 -10.06
C ASP A 160 -25.30 16.00 -10.12
N VAL A 161 -25.01 14.97 -9.33
CA VAL A 161 -24.07 13.91 -9.75
C VAL A 161 -24.70 12.56 -9.46
N ARG A 162 -25.22 11.88 -10.49
CA ARG A 162 -25.49 10.44 -10.42
C ARG A 162 -24.16 9.72 -10.69
N VAL A 163 -23.50 9.24 -9.64
CA VAL A 163 -22.39 8.29 -9.79
C VAL A 163 -23.00 6.90 -9.88
N VAL A 164 -22.87 6.26 -11.04
CA VAL A 164 -23.11 4.82 -11.17
C VAL A 164 -21.84 4.13 -10.66
N LEU A 165 -21.92 3.49 -9.48
CA LEU A 165 -20.86 2.72 -8.84
C LEU A 165 -21.19 1.23 -8.90
N ASP A 166 -21.45 0.70 -10.09
CA ASP A 166 -21.42 -0.73 -10.31
C ASP A 166 -20.26 -0.97 -11.29
N GLU A 167 -19.32 -1.85 -10.92
CA GLU A 167 -18.09 -2.22 -11.66
C GLU A 167 -16.78 -1.45 -11.38
N MET A 168 -16.62 -0.74 -10.25
CA MET A 168 -15.33 -0.09 -9.90
C MET A 168 -14.44 -0.85 -8.93
N LEU A 169 -14.75 -2.10 -8.59
CA LEU A 169 -13.89 -2.98 -7.79
C LEU A 169 -13.95 -4.41 -8.31
N PHE A 170 -13.02 -4.71 -9.22
CA PHE A 170 -12.32 -6.00 -9.32
C PHE A 170 -10.82 -5.69 -9.41
#